data_AF-A0A1R0L0E2-F1
#
_entry.id   AF-A0A1R0L0E2-F1
#
_cell.length_a   1.000
_cell.length_b   1.000
_cell.length_c   1.000
_cell.angle_alpha   90.00
_cell.angle_beta   90.00
_cell.angle_gamma   90.00
#
_symmetry.space_group_name_H-M   'P 1'
#
loop_
_entity.id
_entity.type
_entity.pdbx_description
1 polymer ?
#
loop_
_entity_poly.entity_id
_entity_poly.type
_entity_poly.pdbx_seq_one_letter_code
_entity_poly.pdbx_strand_id
1 'polypeptide(L)'
;MSKPLPYGPTDDEAALSYVREALSLSQRGNWEALLADDRVLQTYRALKTFDAKAGERSVRERDAIKLAEHQRYAGLITAAEYADHYRQFTTWRKRASRFNTVLHQYLDLTADRVRQVHHDSVAESLRAALLALAIAVDDHRQAHAGEESLVDTALWARLRLLPWPTADDAGYRLVDAVAAERGRRTAARHLKNSFIQYQGSHVTGENVDVADLLLEITDNAQPTCDRSQLVELWNQRTPDLLESDAAKAAASRQKGSYATYRLRRSLTFLESQGMIDRNSEDGTAKVTVINRSALLSLRRQWDTAQFPLDDAEL
;
A
#
# COMPACT_ATOMS: atom_id res chain seq x y z
N MET A 1 25.81 23.67 -0.62
CA MET A 1 25.58 23.00 -1.92
C MET A 1 25.67 21.51 -1.67
N SER A 2 24.60 20.76 -1.91
CA SER A 2 24.60 19.31 -1.71
C SER A 2 25.63 18.66 -2.64
N LYS A 3 26.32 17.64 -2.13
CA LYS A 3 27.28 16.88 -2.93
C LYS A 3 26.50 16.17 -4.06
N PRO A 4 26.89 16.29 -5.34
CA PRO A 4 26.20 15.61 -6.42
C PRO A 4 26.33 14.09 -6.26
N LEU A 5 25.19 13.39 -6.41
CA LEU A 5 25.16 11.93 -6.41
C LEU A 5 25.74 11.38 -7.73
N PRO A 6 26.39 10.21 -7.72
CA PRO A 6 27.05 9.66 -8.91
C PRO A 6 26.07 9.04 -9.94
N TYR A 7 24.76 9.28 -9.81
CA TYR A 7 23.72 8.67 -10.65
C TYR A 7 22.55 9.62 -10.96
N GLY A 8 21.84 9.33 -12.05
CA GLY A 8 20.70 10.11 -12.54
C GLY A 8 19.44 9.95 -11.68
N PRO A 9 18.49 10.90 -11.73
CA PRO A 9 17.27 10.90 -10.92
C PRO A 9 16.27 9.78 -11.24
N THR A 10 16.48 9.07 -12.36
CA THR A 10 15.66 7.92 -12.79
C THR A 10 16.41 6.60 -12.74
N ASP A 11 17.69 6.60 -12.36
CA ASP A 11 18.52 5.39 -12.29
C ASP A 11 18.35 4.69 -10.94
N ASP A 12 17.26 3.95 -10.82
CA ASP A 12 16.88 3.26 -9.57
C ASP A 12 17.85 2.13 -9.20
N GLU A 13 18.55 1.52 -10.17
CA GLU A 13 19.53 0.46 -9.92
C GLU A 13 20.82 1.02 -9.31
N ALA A 14 21.33 2.12 -9.86
CA ALA A 14 22.46 2.83 -9.26
C ALA A 14 22.09 3.42 -7.90
N ALA A 15 20.86 3.92 -7.74
CA ALA A 15 20.35 4.39 -6.45
C ALA A 15 20.32 3.28 -5.40
N LEU A 16 19.84 2.08 -5.75
CA LEU A 16 19.87 0.91 -4.86
C LEU A 16 21.29 0.60 -4.40
N SER A 17 22.24 0.54 -5.34
CA SER A 17 23.64 0.24 -5.04
C SER A 17 24.25 1.28 -4.11
N TYR A 18 24.00 2.57 -4.39
CA TYR A 18 24.54 3.66 -3.59
C TYR A 18 23.89 3.76 -2.20
N VAL A 19 22.58 3.60 -2.09
CA VAL A 19 21.87 3.59 -0.79
C VAL A 19 22.34 2.41 0.07
N ARG A 20 22.63 1.26 -0.53
CA ARG A 20 23.22 0.12 0.18
C ARG A 20 24.58 0.47 0.80
N GLU A 21 25.43 1.17 0.05
CA GLU A 21 26.71 1.66 0.56
C GLU A 21 26.52 2.73 1.65
N ALA A 22 25.55 3.63 1.48
CA ALA A 22 25.21 4.68 2.45
C ALA A 22 24.64 4.13 3.78
N LEU A 23 23.92 3.00 3.73
CA LEU A 23 23.47 2.25 4.91
C LEU A 23 24.63 1.58 5.66
N SER A 24 25.76 1.34 4.99
CA SER A 24 26.98 0.90 5.64
C SER A 24 27.66 2.07 6.36
N LEU A 25 28.32 1.79 7.50
CA LEU A 25 28.87 2.81 8.40
C LEU A 25 29.84 3.83 7.75
N SER A 26 30.34 3.56 6.55
CA SER A 26 31.38 4.32 5.86
C SER A 26 30.92 5.63 5.21
N GLN A 27 29.61 5.86 5.01
CA GLN A 27 29.13 6.97 4.17
C GLN A 27 28.00 7.82 4.80
N ARG A 28 27.98 7.98 6.13
CA ARG A 28 26.96 8.77 6.85
C ARG A 28 26.82 10.22 6.36
N GLY A 29 27.87 10.82 5.80
CA GLY A 29 27.84 12.19 5.27
C GLY A 29 27.06 12.37 3.95
N ASN A 30 26.65 11.28 3.29
CA ASN A 30 25.96 11.35 1.99
C ASN A 30 24.43 11.39 2.12
N TRP A 31 23.88 11.24 3.33
CA TRP A 31 22.43 11.22 3.56
C TRP A 31 21.76 12.56 3.29
N GLU A 32 22.44 13.69 3.49
CA GLU A 32 21.90 15.01 3.13
C GLU A 32 21.59 15.12 1.64
N ALA A 33 22.43 14.52 0.77
CA ALA A 33 22.19 14.49 -0.67
C ALA A 33 21.08 13.50 -1.06
N LEU A 34 20.98 12.36 -0.35
CA LEU A 34 19.93 11.36 -0.55
C LEU A 34 18.54 11.83 -0.07
N LEU A 35 18.51 12.75 0.91
CA LEU A 35 17.30 13.35 1.47
C LEU A 35 16.89 14.67 0.78
N ALA A 36 17.61 15.09 -0.27
CA ALA A 36 17.22 16.25 -1.06
C ALA A 36 15.88 16.03 -1.79
N ASP A 37 15.11 17.09 -2.03
CA ASP A 37 13.72 17.01 -2.53
C ASP A 37 13.62 16.32 -3.90
N ASP A 38 14.62 16.51 -4.76
CA ASP A 38 14.70 15.89 -6.08
C ASP A 38 15.08 14.39 -6.01
N ARG A 39 15.53 13.90 -4.85
CA ARG A 39 16.07 12.54 -4.66
C ARG A 39 15.36 11.70 -3.62
N VAL A 40 14.61 12.33 -2.72
CA VAL A 40 14.00 11.67 -1.56
C VAL A 40 13.07 10.52 -1.97
N LEU A 41 12.32 10.67 -3.06
CA LEU A 41 11.42 9.63 -3.57
C LEU A 41 12.20 8.40 -4.06
N GLN A 42 13.27 8.62 -4.81
CA GLN A 42 14.14 7.57 -5.31
C GLN A 42 14.86 6.85 -4.15
N THR A 43 15.35 7.59 -3.16
CA THR A 43 15.95 7.03 -1.95
C THR A 43 14.94 6.20 -1.15
N TYR A 44 13.71 6.71 -0.99
CA TYR A 44 12.64 6.02 -0.27
C TYR A 44 12.26 4.69 -0.94
N ARG A 45 12.14 4.66 -2.29
CA ARG A 45 11.97 3.43 -3.07
C ARG A 45 13.07 2.40 -2.83
N ALA A 46 14.32 2.85 -2.85
CA ALA A 46 15.47 1.98 -2.61
C ALA A 46 15.42 1.36 -1.20
N LEU A 47 15.09 2.17 -0.18
CA LEU A 47 14.96 1.70 1.20
C LEU A 47 13.81 0.72 1.39
N LYS A 48 12.65 0.97 0.79
CA LYS A 48 11.51 0.03 0.82
C LYS A 48 11.85 -1.31 0.16
N THR A 49 12.63 -1.28 -0.90
CA THR A 49 13.15 -2.49 -1.54
C THR A 49 14.05 -3.29 -0.59
N PHE A 50 14.90 -2.61 0.20
CA PHE A 50 15.72 -3.28 1.21
C PHE A 50 14.90 -3.84 2.37
N ASP A 51 13.84 -3.15 2.78
CA ASP A 51 12.93 -3.60 3.83
C ASP A 51 12.20 -4.89 3.43
N ALA A 52 11.62 -4.92 2.23
CA ALA A 52 11.00 -6.13 1.69
C ALA A 52 11.98 -7.32 1.63
N LYS A 53 13.18 -7.10 1.08
CA LYS A 53 14.25 -8.13 1.03
C LYS A 53 14.71 -8.59 2.41
N ALA A 54 14.77 -7.68 3.39
CA ALA A 54 15.11 -8.02 4.77
C ALA A 54 14.02 -8.87 5.43
N GLY A 55 12.75 -8.56 5.16
CA GLY A 55 11.59 -9.33 5.58
C GLY A 55 11.61 -10.76 5.02
N GLU A 56 11.73 -10.90 3.70
CA GLU A 56 11.82 -12.20 3.02
C GLU A 56 12.98 -13.06 3.56
N ARG A 57 14.16 -12.45 3.70
CA ARG A 57 15.32 -13.16 4.25
C ARG A 57 15.07 -13.58 5.69
N SER A 58 14.42 -12.74 6.49
CA SER A 58 14.08 -13.08 7.87
C SER A 58 13.16 -14.28 8.00
N VAL A 59 12.18 -14.41 7.09
CA VAL A 59 11.31 -15.59 7.01
C VAL A 59 12.13 -16.82 6.62
N ARG A 60 12.91 -16.72 5.53
CA ARG A 60 13.75 -17.84 5.05
C ARG A 60 14.72 -18.38 6.10
N GLU A 61 15.39 -17.50 6.83
CA GLU A 61 16.36 -17.89 7.88
C GLU A 61 15.65 -18.50 9.11
N ARG A 62 14.42 -18.06 9.43
CA ARG A 62 13.58 -18.68 10.45
C ARG A 62 13.08 -20.06 10.04
N ASP A 63 12.73 -20.25 8.79
CA ASP A 63 12.28 -21.56 8.29
C ASP A 63 13.44 -22.54 8.18
N ALA A 64 14.63 -22.06 7.80
CA ALA A 64 15.84 -22.87 7.79
C ALA A 64 16.21 -23.42 9.18
N ILE A 65 16.10 -22.61 10.24
CA ILE A 65 16.41 -23.09 11.60
C ILE A 65 15.33 -24.05 12.14
N LYS A 66 14.05 -23.83 11.82
CA LYS A 66 12.96 -24.78 12.13
C LYS A 66 13.17 -26.11 11.41
N LEU A 67 13.55 -26.07 10.14
CA LEU A 67 13.86 -27.28 9.36
C LEU A 67 15.03 -28.04 9.99
N ALA A 68 16.11 -27.34 10.36
CA ALA A 68 17.25 -27.97 11.03
C ALA A 68 16.85 -28.58 12.39
N GLU A 69 15.94 -27.94 13.13
CA GLU A 69 15.38 -28.49 14.38
C GLU A 69 14.59 -29.79 14.13
N HIS A 70 13.72 -29.81 13.13
CA HIS A 70 13.00 -31.04 12.72
C HIS A 70 13.96 -32.15 12.26
N GLN A 71 14.99 -31.80 11.47
CA GLN A 71 16.01 -32.76 11.02
C GLN A 71 16.81 -33.34 12.19
N ARG A 72 17.11 -32.54 13.22
CA ARG A 72 17.75 -33.01 14.44
C ARG A 72 16.85 -34.00 15.18
N TYR A 73 15.57 -33.68 15.34
CA TYR A 73 14.61 -34.59 16.00
C TYR A 73 14.43 -35.90 15.23
N ALA A 74 14.49 -35.86 13.91
CA ALA A 74 14.44 -37.03 13.04
C ALA A 74 15.78 -37.80 12.97
N GLY A 75 16.84 -37.34 13.65
CA GLY A 75 18.17 -37.96 13.62
C GLY A 75 18.91 -37.82 12.27
N LEU A 76 18.43 -36.94 11.39
CA LEU A 76 19.01 -36.69 10.06
C LEU A 76 20.26 -35.81 10.11
N ILE A 77 20.39 -35.01 11.17
CA ILE A 77 21.60 -34.22 11.46
C ILE A 77 22.05 -34.46 12.91
N THR A 78 23.35 -34.37 13.13
CA THR A 78 23.97 -34.49 14.45
C THR A 78 23.71 -33.26 15.31
N ALA A 79 23.87 -33.41 16.63
CA ALA A 79 23.78 -32.29 17.57
C ALA A 79 24.85 -31.21 17.30
N ALA A 80 26.02 -31.59 16.78
CA ALA A 80 27.09 -30.67 16.42
C ALA A 80 26.74 -29.82 15.19
N GLU A 81 26.15 -30.43 14.15
CA GLU A 81 25.68 -29.72 12.96
C GLU A 81 24.56 -28.74 13.30
N TYR A 82 23.58 -29.16 14.12
CA TYR A 82 22.54 -28.25 14.60
C TYR A 82 23.12 -27.07 15.39
N ALA A 83 24.10 -27.31 16.27
CA ALA A 83 24.76 -26.25 17.03
C ALA A 83 25.51 -25.27 16.12
N ASP A 84 26.04 -25.72 14.99
CA ASP A 84 26.63 -24.84 13.99
C ASP A 84 25.59 -23.99 13.25
N HIS A 85 24.52 -24.61 12.75
CA HIS A 85 23.39 -23.89 12.15
C HIS A 85 22.81 -22.83 13.10
N TYR A 86 22.64 -23.16 14.38
CA TYR A 86 22.14 -22.23 15.38
C TYR A 86 23.13 -21.07 15.66
N ARG A 87 24.45 -21.32 15.67
CA ARG A 87 25.47 -20.26 15.77
C ARG A 87 25.47 -19.33 14.57
N GLN A 88 25.33 -19.87 13.35
CA GLN A 88 25.23 -19.08 12.13
C GLN A 88 23.97 -18.20 12.15
N PHE A 89 22.82 -18.78 12.52
CA PHE A 89 21.55 -18.06 12.66
C PHE A 89 21.62 -16.94 13.69
N THR A 90 22.16 -17.19 14.88
CA THR A 90 22.29 -16.16 15.93
C THR A 90 23.25 -15.03 15.52
N THR A 91 24.33 -15.35 14.82
CA THR A 91 25.27 -14.37 14.27
C THR A 91 24.64 -13.53 13.16
N TRP A 92 23.87 -14.16 12.27
CA TRP A 92 23.06 -13.48 11.28
C TRP A 92 22.02 -12.57 11.94
N ARG A 93 21.24 -13.07 12.90
CA ARG A 93 20.18 -12.32 13.61
C ARG A 93 20.72 -11.06 14.27
N LYS A 94 21.91 -11.13 14.90
CA LYS A 94 22.57 -9.95 15.49
C LYS A 94 22.94 -8.91 14.43
N ARG A 95 23.47 -9.33 13.29
CA ARG A 95 23.81 -8.42 12.17
C ARG A 95 22.54 -7.82 11.53
N ALA A 96 21.54 -8.65 11.28
CA ALA A 96 20.26 -8.25 10.71
C ALA A 96 19.53 -7.26 11.62
N SER A 97 19.53 -7.47 12.94
CA SER A 97 18.93 -6.52 13.88
C SER A 97 19.58 -5.13 13.80
N ARG A 98 20.92 -5.04 13.76
CA ARG A 98 21.62 -3.75 13.62
C ARG A 98 21.32 -3.09 12.28
N PHE A 99 21.34 -3.86 11.19
CA PHE A 99 20.99 -3.36 9.86
C PHE A 99 19.55 -2.84 9.83
N ASN A 100 18.59 -3.60 10.35
CA ASN A 100 17.19 -3.21 10.39
C ASN A 100 16.97 -1.95 11.23
N THR A 101 17.68 -1.77 12.35
CA THR A 101 17.60 -0.52 13.12
C THR A 101 18.02 0.69 12.30
N VAL A 102 19.15 0.59 11.59
CA VAL A 102 19.65 1.69 10.72
C VAL A 102 18.72 1.91 9.53
N LEU A 103 18.25 0.83 8.90
CA LEU A 103 17.33 0.89 7.78
C LEU A 103 16.02 1.60 8.16
N HIS A 104 15.38 1.19 9.26
CA HIS A 104 14.12 1.81 9.70
C HIS A 104 14.30 3.27 10.09
N GLN A 105 15.43 3.62 10.72
CA GLN A 105 15.73 5.02 11.03
C GLN A 105 15.74 5.91 9.77
N TYR A 106 16.39 5.46 8.69
CA TYR A 106 16.42 6.23 7.44
C TYR A 106 15.12 6.11 6.63
N LEU A 107 14.38 5.01 6.76
CA LEU A 107 13.02 4.91 6.23
C LEU A 107 12.09 5.94 6.86
N ASP A 108 12.16 6.13 8.17
CA ASP A 108 11.33 7.11 8.87
C ASP A 108 11.69 8.54 8.42
N LEU A 109 12.99 8.86 8.35
CA LEU A 109 13.47 10.16 7.88
C LEU A 109 13.09 10.45 6.43
N THR A 110 13.21 9.46 5.53
CA THR A 110 12.81 9.62 4.13
C THR A 110 11.30 9.70 3.99
N ALA A 111 10.53 8.92 4.74
CA ALA A 111 9.06 8.98 4.73
C ALA A 111 8.54 10.35 5.17
N ASP A 112 9.14 10.97 6.20
CA ASP A 112 8.82 12.34 6.61
C ASP A 112 9.07 13.34 5.49
N ARG A 113 10.22 13.22 4.82
CA ARG A 113 10.59 14.16 3.76
C ARG A 113 9.78 13.96 2.47
N VAL A 114 9.46 12.72 2.10
CA VAL A 114 8.52 12.38 1.02
C VAL A 114 7.15 12.99 1.27
N ARG A 115 6.64 12.91 2.51
CA ARG A 115 5.37 13.55 2.88
C ARG A 115 5.40 15.06 2.73
N GLN A 116 6.49 15.71 3.15
CA GLN A 116 6.67 17.16 2.97
C GLN A 116 6.67 17.57 1.49
N VAL A 117 7.34 16.80 0.63
CA VAL A 117 7.38 17.06 -0.83
C VAL A 117 6.00 16.91 -1.46
N HIS A 118 5.20 15.94 -1.01
CA HIS A 118 3.85 15.72 -1.54
C HIS A 118 2.74 16.55 -0.87
N HIS A 119 3.09 17.40 0.10
CA HIS A 119 2.12 18.13 0.94
C HIS A 119 1.11 17.21 1.66
N ASP A 120 1.50 15.96 1.93
CA ASP A 120 0.66 15.02 2.66
C ASP A 120 0.74 15.32 4.17
N SER A 121 -0.42 15.44 4.81
CA SER A 121 -0.52 15.60 6.25
C SER A 121 -0.13 14.29 6.96
N VAL A 122 0.80 14.36 7.92
CA VAL A 122 1.20 13.21 8.77
C VAL A 122 -0.02 12.57 9.43
N ALA A 123 -0.99 13.38 9.84
CA ALA A 123 -2.23 12.91 10.44
C ALA A 123 -3.07 12.10 9.44
N GLU A 124 -3.10 12.50 8.16
CA GLU A 124 -3.84 11.78 7.12
C GLU A 124 -3.19 10.45 6.76
N SER A 125 -1.86 10.40 6.63
CA SER A 125 -1.13 9.14 6.39
C SER A 125 -1.29 8.17 7.56
N LEU A 126 -1.19 8.65 8.80
CA LEU A 126 -1.39 7.83 9.99
C LEU A 126 -2.82 7.31 10.08
N ARG A 127 -3.82 8.15 9.77
CA ARG A 127 -5.22 7.71 9.67
C ARG A 127 -5.39 6.61 8.65
N ALA A 128 -4.89 6.80 7.42
CA ALA A 128 -4.99 5.80 6.37
C ALA A 128 -4.35 4.46 6.77
N ALA A 129 -3.16 4.49 7.39
CA ALA A 129 -2.48 3.29 7.87
C ALA A 129 -3.24 2.60 9.03
N LEU A 130 -3.75 3.37 9.99
CA LEU A 130 -4.57 2.85 11.09
C LEU A 130 -5.86 2.18 10.60
N LEU A 131 -6.54 2.80 9.62
CA LEU A 131 -7.74 2.24 9.02
C LEU A 131 -7.43 0.95 8.25
N ALA A 132 -6.37 0.94 7.45
CA ALA A 132 -5.95 -0.25 6.71
C ALA A 132 -5.59 -1.41 7.64
N LEU A 133 -4.83 -1.14 8.71
CA LEU A 133 -4.51 -2.14 9.72
C LEU A 133 -5.77 -2.69 10.39
N ALA A 134 -6.69 -1.82 10.79
CA ALA A 134 -7.91 -2.23 11.47
C ALA A 134 -8.82 -3.08 10.57
N ILE A 135 -8.90 -2.74 9.28
CA ILE A 135 -9.62 -3.56 8.29
C ILE A 135 -8.94 -4.91 8.12
N ALA A 136 -7.62 -4.96 7.94
CA ALA A 136 -6.89 -6.21 7.75
C ALA A 136 -7.04 -7.16 8.95
N VAL A 137 -6.99 -6.62 10.17
CA VAL A 137 -7.21 -7.40 11.41
C VAL A 137 -8.65 -7.93 11.48
N ASP A 138 -9.65 -7.12 11.14
CA ASP A 138 -11.05 -7.57 11.14
C ASP A 138 -11.35 -8.55 9.99
N ASP A 139 -10.71 -8.41 8.82
CA ASP A 139 -10.77 -9.35 7.69
C ASP A 139 -10.19 -10.71 8.10
N HIS A 140 -8.99 -10.71 8.68
CA HIS A 140 -8.34 -11.93 9.17
C HIS A 140 -9.22 -12.62 10.22
N ARG A 141 -9.77 -11.84 11.14
CA ARG A 141 -10.67 -12.35 12.19
C ARG A 141 -11.94 -12.97 11.61
N GLN A 142 -12.54 -12.35 10.59
CA GLN A 142 -13.72 -12.90 9.92
C GLN A 142 -13.39 -14.16 9.11
N ALA A 143 -12.25 -14.19 8.43
CA ALA A 143 -11.79 -15.36 7.69
C ALA A 143 -11.54 -16.56 8.61
N HIS A 144 -11.12 -16.30 9.85
CA HIS A 144 -10.85 -17.30 10.89
C HIS A 144 -11.90 -17.32 12.01
N ALA A 145 -13.15 -16.94 11.70
CA ALA A 145 -14.22 -16.93 12.70
C ALA A 145 -14.40 -18.32 13.33
N GLY A 146 -14.15 -18.42 14.64
CA GLY A 146 -14.16 -19.69 15.40
C GLY A 146 -12.79 -20.29 15.71
N GLU A 147 -11.73 -19.83 15.02
CA GLU A 147 -10.31 -20.20 15.23
C GLU A 147 -9.43 -18.96 15.41
N GLU A 148 -10.01 -17.87 15.93
CA GLU A 148 -9.31 -16.60 16.10
C GLU A 148 -8.09 -16.77 17.05
N SER A 149 -6.93 -16.28 16.63
CA SER A 149 -5.76 -16.19 17.49
C SER A 149 -6.05 -15.24 18.66
N LEU A 150 -5.66 -15.61 19.88
CA LEU A 150 -5.78 -14.73 21.06
C LEU A 150 -5.10 -13.36 20.85
N VAL A 151 -4.06 -13.31 20.01
CA VAL A 151 -3.36 -12.07 19.65
C VAL A 151 -4.24 -11.17 18.80
N ASP A 152 -4.98 -11.73 17.83
CA ASP A 152 -5.86 -10.98 16.94
C ASP A 152 -7.08 -10.47 17.69
N THR A 153 -7.66 -11.29 18.57
CA THR A 153 -8.76 -10.86 19.44
C THR A 153 -8.33 -9.72 20.37
N ALA A 154 -7.13 -9.81 20.98
CA ALA A 154 -6.60 -8.76 21.84
C ALA A 154 -6.23 -7.48 21.08
N LEU A 155 -5.68 -7.61 19.88
CA LEU A 155 -5.36 -6.49 19.00
C LEU A 155 -6.65 -5.78 18.54
N TRP A 156 -7.65 -6.54 18.10
CA TRP A 156 -8.95 -6.00 17.71
C TRP A 156 -9.65 -5.30 18.88
N ALA A 157 -9.65 -5.89 20.07
CA ALA A 157 -10.20 -5.26 21.26
C ALA A 157 -9.57 -3.88 21.55
N ARG A 158 -8.26 -3.73 21.32
CA ARG A 158 -7.57 -2.44 21.45
C ARG A 158 -7.93 -1.47 20.33
N LEU A 159 -7.93 -1.94 19.08
CA LEU A 159 -8.25 -1.10 17.92
C LEU A 159 -9.66 -0.53 18.02
N ARG A 160 -10.64 -1.29 18.51
CA ARG A 160 -12.04 -0.83 18.66
C ARG A 160 -12.24 0.32 19.63
N LEU A 161 -11.33 0.49 20.59
CA LEU A 161 -11.41 1.53 21.61
C LEU A 161 -10.63 2.79 21.23
N LEU A 162 -9.87 2.75 20.13
CA LEU A 162 -9.10 3.91 19.70
C LEU A 162 -10.05 5.00 19.18
N PRO A 163 -9.91 6.25 19.66
CA PRO A 163 -10.59 7.39 19.07
C PRO A 163 -10.05 7.60 17.66
N TRP A 164 -10.96 7.86 16.72
CA TRP A 164 -10.58 8.23 15.36
C TRP A 164 -10.30 9.72 15.33
N PRO A 165 -9.16 10.17 14.80
CA PRO A 165 -8.77 11.57 14.89
C PRO A 165 -9.48 12.43 13.83
N THR A 166 -10.81 12.52 13.89
CA THR A 166 -11.62 13.54 13.20
C THR A 166 -11.56 14.85 13.98
N ALA A 167 -11.49 15.99 13.28
CA ALA A 167 -11.50 17.31 13.92
C ALA A 167 -12.83 17.62 14.63
N ASP A 168 -13.92 16.98 14.18
CA ASP A 168 -15.29 17.43 14.49
C ASP A 168 -16.07 16.47 15.41
N ASP A 169 -15.53 15.28 15.73
CA ASP A 169 -16.26 14.31 16.57
C ASP A 169 -15.30 13.51 17.47
N ALA A 170 -15.35 13.80 18.77
CA ALA A 170 -14.58 13.12 19.82
C ALA A 170 -15.17 11.74 20.19
N GLY A 171 -16.40 11.44 19.79
CA GLY A 171 -17.08 10.17 20.01
C GLY A 171 -16.79 9.11 18.93
N TYR A 172 -16.37 9.55 17.74
CA TYR A 172 -16.12 8.66 16.60
C TYR A 172 -14.91 7.75 16.85
N ARG A 173 -15.14 6.43 16.86
CA ARG A 173 -14.08 5.44 17.12
C ARG A 173 -13.56 4.83 15.84
N LEU A 174 -12.37 4.23 15.92
CA LEU A 174 -11.79 3.48 14.80
C LEU A 174 -12.70 2.34 14.34
N VAL A 175 -13.49 1.72 15.24
CA VAL A 175 -14.47 0.70 14.84
C VAL A 175 -15.60 1.29 13.98
N ASP A 176 -16.02 2.52 14.25
CA ASP A 176 -17.05 3.21 13.45
C ASP A 176 -16.46 3.62 12.10
N ALA A 177 -15.19 4.03 12.08
CA ALA A 177 -14.43 4.27 10.85
C ALA A 177 -14.28 2.99 10.01
N VAL A 178 -14.00 1.83 10.64
CA VAL A 178 -13.93 0.53 9.96
C VAL A 178 -15.31 0.09 9.46
N ALA A 179 -16.36 0.24 10.25
CA ALA A 179 -17.72 -0.09 9.85
C ALA A 179 -18.19 0.80 8.69
N ALA A 180 -17.91 2.10 8.75
CA ALA A 180 -18.18 3.04 7.67
C ALA A 180 -17.35 2.70 6.42
N GLU A 181 -16.05 2.47 6.55
CA GLU A 181 -15.19 2.10 5.43
C GLU A 181 -15.58 0.76 4.82
N ARG A 182 -16.01 -0.21 5.63
CA ARG A 182 -16.56 -1.47 5.15
C ARG A 182 -17.88 -1.25 4.45
N GLY A 183 -18.84 -0.52 5.02
CA GLY A 183 -20.07 -0.15 4.32
C GLY A 183 -19.83 0.61 3.01
N ARG A 184 -18.78 1.44 2.96
CA ARG A 184 -18.30 2.15 1.75
C ARG A 184 -17.64 1.22 0.73
N ARG A 185 -17.02 0.11 1.16
CA ARG A 185 -16.32 -0.89 0.31
C ARG A 185 -17.22 -2.06 -0.10
N THR A 186 -18.19 -2.47 0.71
CA THR A 186 -19.11 -3.59 0.41
C THR A 186 -20.24 -3.19 -0.52
N ALA A 187 -20.68 -1.93 -0.52
CA ALA A 187 -21.52 -1.41 -1.58
C ALA A 187 -20.62 -0.91 -2.72
N ALA A 188 -20.42 -1.76 -3.74
CA ALA A 188 -19.81 -1.38 -5.01
C ALA A 188 -20.41 -0.04 -5.49
N ARG A 189 -19.63 1.05 -5.43
CA ARG A 189 -20.17 2.39 -5.67
C ARG A 189 -20.57 2.57 -7.13
N HIS A 190 -19.95 1.80 -8.03
CA HIS A 190 -20.37 1.67 -9.42
C HIS A 190 -21.79 1.10 -9.62
N LEU A 191 -22.43 0.51 -8.59
CA LEU A 191 -23.83 0.12 -8.61
C LEU A 191 -24.79 1.29 -8.30
N LYS A 192 -24.29 2.38 -7.72
CA LYS A 192 -25.09 3.59 -7.51
C LYS A 192 -25.08 4.42 -8.79
N ASN A 193 -26.27 4.73 -9.33
CA ASN A 193 -26.43 5.66 -10.46
C ASN A 193 -26.26 7.14 -10.06
N SER A 194 -25.67 7.42 -8.89
CA SER A 194 -25.40 8.78 -8.43
C SER A 194 -24.12 9.33 -9.05
N PHE A 195 -24.00 10.66 -9.04
CA PHE A 195 -22.81 11.36 -9.49
C PHE A 195 -22.56 12.57 -8.59
N ILE A 196 -21.31 13.03 -8.58
CA ILE A 196 -20.91 14.32 -8.00
C ILE A 196 -20.28 15.18 -9.09
N GLN A 197 -20.17 16.49 -8.84
CA GLN A 197 -19.29 17.35 -9.62
C GLN A 197 -17.92 17.44 -8.93
N TYR A 198 -16.87 17.14 -9.67
CA TYR A 198 -15.49 17.36 -9.26
C TYR A 198 -14.78 18.15 -10.36
N GLN A 199 -14.27 19.33 -10.03
CA GLN A 199 -13.57 20.21 -10.99
C GLN A 199 -14.36 20.44 -12.29
N GLY A 200 -15.69 20.64 -12.17
CA GLY A 200 -16.57 20.87 -13.31
C GLY A 200 -16.92 19.62 -14.13
N SER A 201 -16.45 18.43 -13.74
CA SER A 201 -16.73 17.16 -14.43
C SER A 201 -17.62 16.24 -13.61
N HIS A 202 -18.42 15.42 -14.29
CA HIS A 202 -19.27 14.41 -13.66
C HIS A 202 -18.44 13.19 -13.25
N VAL A 203 -18.42 12.92 -11.95
CA VAL A 203 -17.77 11.75 -11.36
C VAL A 203 -18.83 10.73 -11.00
N THR A 204 -18.63 9.48 -11.42
CA THR A 204 -19.47 8.34 -11.02
C THR A 204 -18.80 7.56 -9.89
N GLY A 205 -19.58 6.72 -9.20
CA GLY A 205 -19.03 5.84 -8.16
C GLY A 205 -17.94 4.91 -8.68
N GLU A 206 -17.99 4.54 -9.96
CA GLU A 206 -16.92 3.76 -10.60
C GLU A 206 -15.59 4.50 -10.66
N ASN A 207 -15.60 5.80 -11.00
CA ASN A 207 -14.36 6.59 -11.02
C ASN A 207 -13.71 6.59 -9.63
N VAL A 208 -14.54 6.59 -8.58
CA VAL A 208 -14.07 6.55 -7.18
C VAL A 208 -13.61 5.16 -6.76
N ASP A 209 -14.28 4.09 -7.22
CA ASP A 209 -13.83 2.71 -6.98
C ASP A 209 -12.46 2.45 -7.64
N VAL A 210 -12.22 2.96 -8.85
CA VAL A 210 -10.92 2.88 -9.51
C VAL A 210 -9.88 3.75 -8.83
N ALA A 211 -10.25 4.95 -8.37
CA ALA A 211 -9.36 5.81 -7.57
C ALA A 211 -8.95 5.13 -6.26
N ASP A 212 -9.88 4.50 -5.54
CA ASP A 212 -9.58 3.74 -4.32
C ASP A 212 -8.69 2.55 -4.60
N LEU A 213 -8.96 1.80 -5.68
CA LEU A 213 -8.11 0.68 -6.06
C LEU A 213 -6.68 1.14 -6.35
N LEU A 214 -6.49 2.27 -7.04
CA LEU A 214 -5.18 2.86 -7.27
C LEU A 214 -4.52 3.30 -5.96
N LEU A 215 -5.26 3.92 -5.05
CA LEU A 215 -4.74 4.35 -3.74
C LEU A 215 -4.35 3.16 -2.84
N GLU A 216 -5.00 2.01 -2.99
CA GLU A 216 -4.70 0.77 -2.26
C GLU A 216 -3.42 0.09 -2.75
N ILE A 217 -3.16 0.11 -4.06
CA ILE A 217 -2.03 -0.62 -4.67
C ILE A 217 -0.81 0.25 -4.96
N THR A 218 -0.95 1.56 -4.83
CA THR A 218 0.14 2.54 -5.01
C THR A 218 0.33 3.37 -3.76
N ASP A 219 1.55 3.82 -3.53
CA ASP A 219 1.88 4.84 -2.54
C ASP A 219 2.91 5.84 -3.12
N ASN A 220 3.42 6.75 -2.30
CA ASN A 220 4.41 7.74 -2.78
C ASN A 220 5.78 7.10 -3.09
N ALA A 221 6.11 5.91 -2.55
CA ALA A 221 7.28 5.15 -2.99
C ALA A 221 7.01 4.48 -4.33
N GLN A 222 5.89 3.77 -4.43
CA GLN A 222 5.51 3.00 -5.60
C GLN A 222 4.27 3.63 -6.23
N PRO A 223 4.43 4.78 -6.92
CA PRO A 223 3.30 5.46 -7.54
C PRO A 223 2.82 4.72 -8.79
N THR A 224 3.60 3.76 -9.29
CA THR A 224 3.34 3.06 -10.54
C THR A 224 2.95 1.60 -10.28
N CYS A 225 1.89 1.16 -10.94
CA CYS A 225 1.44 -0.23 -10.96
C CYS A 225 1.28 -0.75 -12.40
N ASP A 226 1.39 -2.06 -12.57
CA ASP A 226 1.14 -2.71 -13.85
C ASP A 226 -0.36 -2.72 -14.17
N ARG A 227 -0.70 -2.40 -15.42
CA ARG A 227 -2.10 -2.40 -15.86
C ARG A 227 -2.73 -3.79 -15.78
N SER A 228 -1.95 -4.85 -16.01
CA SER A 228 -2.43 -6.24 -15.89
C SER A 228 -2.85 -6.56 -14.45
N GLN A 229 -2.02 -6.19 -13.47
CA GLN A 229 -2.33 -6.33 -12.05
C GLN A 229 -3.58 -5.53 -11.67
N LEU A 230 -3.70 -4.29 -12.16
CA LEU A 230 -4.88 -3.46 -11.92
C LEU A 230 -6.16 -4.08 -12.53
N VAL A 231 -6.08 -4.68 -13.71
CA VAL A 231 -7.20 -5.39 -14.34
C VAL A 231 -7.62 -6.62 -13.53
N GLU A 232 -6.65 -7.39 -13.02
CA GLU A 232 -6.93 -8.56 -12.20
C GLU A 232 -7.66 -8.17 -10.92
N LEU A 233 -7.14 -7.19 -10.18
CA LEU A 233 -7.76 -6.70 -8.95
C LEU A 233 -9.13 -6.06 -9.19
N TRP A 234 -9.28 -5.34 -10.32
CA TRP A 234 -10.57 -4.81 -10.72
C TRP A 234 -11.60 -5.93 -10.93
N ASN A 235 -11.24 -6.99 -11.66
CA ASN A 235 -12.13 -8.13 -11.89
C ASN A 235 -12.49 -8.84 -10.59
N GLN A 236 -11.54 -8.98 -9.65
CA GLN A 236 -11.81 -9.55 -8.32
C GLN A 236 -12.79 -8.69 -7.50
N ARG A 237 -12.72 -7.35 -7.66
CA ARG A 237 -13.56 -6.39 -6.93
C ARG A 237 -14.94 -6.18 -7.56
N THR A 238 -15.10 -6.52 -8.84
CA THR A 238 -16.36 -6.35 -9.58
C THR A 238 -16.86 -7.67 -10.21
N PRO A 239 -17.10 -8.73 -9.43
CA PRO A 239 -17.59 -10.00 -9.97
C PRO A 239 -18.98 -9.84 -10.62
N ASP A 240 -19.79 -8.91 -10.12
CA ASP A 240 -21.09 -8.53 -10.67
C ASP A 240 -20.99 -7.99 -12.11
N LEU A 241 -19.94 -7.21 -12.41
CA LEU A 241 -19.70 -6.70 -13.76
C LEU A 241 -19.32 -7.82 -14.74
N LEU A 242 -18.73 -8.92 -14.27
CA LEU A 242 -18.38 -10.08 -15.08
C LEU A 242 -19.62 -10.92 -15.45
N GLU A 243 -20.60 -10.98 -14.55
CA GLU A 243 -21.81 -11.80 -14.72
C GLU A 243 -23.01 -11.04 -15.30
N SER A 244 -22.91 -9.71 -15.42
CA SER A 244 -23.97 -8.84 -15.92
C SER A 244 -24.45 -9.19 -17.33
N ASP A 245 -25.71 -8.86 -17.64
CA ASP A 245 -26.26 -9.04 -18.99
C ASP A 245 -25.53 -8.18 -20.03
N ALA A 246 -24.97 -7.04 -19.61
CA ALA A 246 -24.08 -6.23 -20.42
C ALA A 246 -22.75 -6.95 -20.74
N ALA A 247 -22.20 -7.73 -19.81
CA ALA A 247 -21.03 -8.56 -20.06
C ALA A 247 -21.34 -9.73 -21.00
N LYS A 248 -22.48 -10.39 -20.84
CA LYS A 248 -22.96 -11.41 -21.79
C LYS A 248 -23.15 -10.82 -23.19
N ALA A 249 -23.66 -9.60 -23.30
CA ALA A 249 -23.82 -8.88 -24.56
C ALA A 249 -22.47 -8.39 -25.16
N ALA A 250 -21.48 -8.05 -24.33
CA ALA A 250 -20.15 -7.69 -24.79
C ALA A 250 -19.39 -8.93 -25.32
N ALA A 251 -19.52 -10.05 -24.62
CA ALA A 251 -18.95 -11.34 -25.02
C ALA A 251 -19.55 -11.84 -26.35
N SER A 252 -20.88 -11.77 -26.51
CA SER A 252 -21.55 -12.16 -27.76
C SER A 252 -21.19 -11.29 -28.96
N ARG A 253 -20.73 -10.05 -28.72
CA ARG A 253 -20.27 -9.11 -29.75
C ARG A 253 -18.74 -9.14 -29.97
N GLN A 254 -18.01 -10.04 -29.30
CA GLN A 254 -16.54 -10.12 -29.34
C GLN A 254 -15.81 -8.78 -29.00
N LYS A 255 -16.45 -7.89 -28.22
CA LYS A 255 -15.91 -6.54 -27.93
C LYS A 255 -14.95 -6.49 -26.74
N GLY A 256 -14.40 -7.63 -26.32
CA GLY A 256 -13.55 -7.76 -25.14
C GLY A 256 -14.33 -7.75 -23.83
N SER A 257 -13.61 -7.77 -22.69
CA SER A 257 -14.21 -7.78 -21.36
C SER A 257 -14.92 -6.45 -21.03
N TYR A 258 -16.18 -6.54 -20.63
CA TYR A 258 -16.98 -5.39 -20.21
C TYR A 258 -16.39 -4.70 -18.97
N ALA A 259 -15.92 -5.48 -17.98
CA ALA A 259 -15.25 -4.95 -16.81
C ALA A 259 -13.97 -4.18 -17.19
N THR A 260 -13.17 -4.70 -18.12
CA THR A 260 -11.96 -4.02 -18.60
C THR A 260 -12.28 -2.73 -19.39
N TYR A 261 -13.38 -2.71 -20.14
CA TYR A 261 -13.85 -1.49 -20.81
C TYR A 261 -14.23 -0.40 -19.80
N ARG A 262 -14.98 -0.76 -18.76
CA ARG A 262 -15.39 0.14 -17.65
C ARG A 262 -14.16 0.71 -16.94
N LEU A 263 -13.22 -0.16 -16.53
CA LEU A 263 -11.93 0.26 -15.98
C LEU A 263 -11.17 1.24 -16.90
N ARG A 264 -11.09 0.94 -18.20
CA ARG A 264 -10.42 1.83 -19.16
C ARG A 264 -11.06 3.22 -19.20
N ARG A 265 -12.39 3.30 -19.17
CA ARG A 265 -13.13 4.58 -19.18
C ARG A 265 -12.81 5.41 -17.94
N SER A 266 -12.83 4.78 -16.77
CA SER A 266 -12.51 5.42 -15.50
C SER A 266 -11.05 5.88 -15.44
N LEU A 267 -10.11 5.09 -15.96
CA LEU A 267 -8.71 5.52 -16.10
C LEU A 267 -8.55 6.71 -17.05
N THR A 268 -9.26 6.75 -18.19
CA THR A 268 -9.22 7.92 -19.08
C THR A 268 -9.76 9.17 -18.39
N PHE A 269 -10.78 9.03 -17.53
CA PHE A 269 -11.29 10.14 -16.72
C PHE A 269 -10.23 10.63 -15.73
N LEU A 270 -9.63 9.74 -14.93
CA LEU A 270 -8.63 10.13 -13.94
C LEU A 270 -7.39 10.77 -14.58
N GLU A 271 -6.99 10.30 -15.75
CA GLU A 271 -5.91 10.89 -16.54
C GLU A 271 -6.27 12.29 -17.04
N SER A 272 -7.50 12.51 -17.53
CA SER A 272 -7.93 13.84 -17.98
C SER A 272 -8.04 14.87 -16.86
N GLN A 273 -8.21 14.40 -15.61
CA GLN A 273 -8.15 15.23 -14.41
C GLN A 273 -6.72 15.43 -13.87
N GLY A 274 -5.70 14.93 -14.58
CA GLY A 274 -4.30 15.05 -14.15
C GLY A 274 -3.97 14.29 -12.88
N MET A 275 -4.73 13.24 -12.56
CA MET A 275 -4.51 12.43 -11.35
C MET A 275 -3.53 11.29 -11.59
N ILE A 276 -3.56 10.73 -12.80
CA ILE A 276 -2.71 9.62 -13.23
C ILE A 276 -2.11 9.91 -14.60
N ASP A 277 -1.04 9.20 -14.91
CA ASP A 277 -0.44 9.09 -16.23
C ASP A 277 -0.40 7.62 -16.66
N ARG A 278 -0.61 7.35 -17.95
CA ARG A 278 -0.67 5.98 -18.49
C ARG A 278 0.43 5.82 -19.53
N ASN A 279 1.52 5.19 -19.10
CA ASN A 279 2.69 4.97 -19.94
C ASN A 279 2.81 3.52 -20.37
N SER A 280 3.48 3.31 -21.50
CA SER A 280 3.89 1.98 -21.94
C SER A 280 5.41 1.94 -21.97
N GLU A 281 6.01 1.36 -20.94
CA GLU A 281 7.45 1.12 -20.87
C GLU A 281 7.71 -0.37 -21.15
N ASP A 282 8.65 -0.67 -22.03
CA ASP A 282 9.13 -2.03 -22.31
C ASP A 282 8.02 -3.04 -22.69
N GLY A 283 6.98 -2.57 -23.39
CA GLY A 283 5.83 -3.40 -23.79
C GLY A 283 4.85 -3.71 -22.66
N THR A 284 5.11 -3.24 -21.45
CA THR A 284 4.19 -3.31 -20.30
C THR A 284 3.45 -2.00 -20.12
N ALA A 285 2.12 -2.06 -20.20
CA ALA A 285 1.28 -0.90 -19.91
C ALA A 285 1.27 -0.66 -18.40
N LYS A 286 1.67 0.53 -17.97
CA LYS A 286 1.75 0.97 -16.58
C LYS A 286 0.79 2.13 -16.32
N VAL A 287 0.38 2.28 -15.07
CA VAL A 287 -0.38 3.42 -14.58
C VAL A 287 0.39 4.05 -13.43
N THR A 288 0.72 5.34 -13.56
CA THR A 288 1.45 6.10 -12.54
C THR A 288 0.53 7.12 -11.91
N VAL A 289 0.39 7.11 -10.59
CA VAL A 289 -0.30 8.15 -9.83
C VAL A 289 0.61 9.37 -9.73
N ILE A 290 0.22 10.46 -10.39
CA ILE A 290 0.98 11.71 -10.43
C ILE A 290 0.44 12.76 -9.45
N ASN A 291 -0.83 12.64 -9.05
CA ASN A 291 -1.46 13.55 -8.09
C ASN A 291 -2.34 12.77 -7.09
N ARG A 292 -1.69 12.25 -6.05
CA ARG A 292 -2.34 11.45 -5.00
C ARG A 292 -3.31 12.27 -4.15
N SER A 293 -2.99 13.53 -3.86
CA SER A 293 -3.87 14.42 -3.08
C SER A 293 -5.18 14.73 -3.83
N ALA A 294 -5.15 14.81 -5.16
CA ALA A 294 -6.36 14.92 -5.98
C ALA A 294 -7.22 13.65 -5.94
N LEU A 295 -6.62 12.44 -5.99
CA LEU A 295 -7.36 11.19 -5.81
C LEU A 295 -8.02 11.10 -4.43
N LEU A 296 -7.29 11.49 -3.38
CA LEU A 296 -7.83 11.55 -2.01
C LEU A 296 -8.94 12.61 -1.89
N SER A 297 -8.81 13.75 -2.54
CA SER A 297 -9.82 14.81 -2.55
C SER A 297 -11.08 14.37 -3.30
N LEU A 298 -10.94 13.72 -4.45
CA LEU A 298 -12.04 13.12 -5.21
C LEU A 298 -12.83 12.15 -4.34
N ARG A 299 -12.12 11.25 -3.66
CA ARG A 299 -12.72 10.30 -2.72
C ARG A 299 -13.46 11.00 -1.58
N ARG A 300 -12.83 11.99 -0.94
CA ARG A 300 -13.45 12.75 0.16
C ARG A 300 -14.73 13.45 -0.28
N GLN A 301 -14.71 14.12 -1.44
CA GLN A 301 -15.90 14.82 -1.94
C GLN A 301 -17.03 13.85 -2.27
N TRP A 302 -16.71 12.68 -2.83
CA TRP A 302 -17.70 11.62 -3.03
C TRP A 302 -18.31 11.16 -1.71
N ASP A 303 -17.45 10.89 -0.72
CA ASP A 303 -17.89 10.45 0.59
C ASP A 303 -18.79 11.49 1.26
N THR A 304 -18.41 12.78 1.28
CA THR A 304 -19.24 13.86 1.83
C THR A 304 -20.60 13.97 1.14
N ALA A 305 -20.65 13.81 -0.19
CA ALA A 305 -21.88 13.98 -0.95
C ALA A 305 -22.83 12.77 -0.85
N GLN A 306 -22.30 11.56 -0.69
CA GLN A 306 -23.09 10.31 -0.71
C GLN A 306 -23.34 9.74 0.68
N PHE A 307 -22.52 10.13 1.63
CA PHE A 307 -22.61 9.79 3.05
C PHE A 307 -22.36 11.08 3.84
N PRO A 308 -23.27 12.07 3.74
CA PRO A 308 -23.23 13.18 4.68
C PRO A 308 -23.12 12.56 6.07
N LEU A 309 -22.12 12.97 6.84
CA LEU A 309 -22.19 12.77 8.28
C LEU A 309 -23.49 13.45 8.65
N ASP A 310 -24.52 12.67 9.01
CA ASP A 310 -25.74 13.25 9.52
C ASP A 310 -25.30 14.23 10.61
N ASP A 311 -25.48 15.52 10.36
CA ASP A 311 -25.83 16.44 11.43
C ASP A 311 -27.06 15.77 12.03
N ALA A 312 -26.84 14.99 13.09
CA ALA A 312 -27.89 14.58 13.97
C ALA A 312 -28.47 15.89 14.53
N GLU A 313 -29.45 16.42 13.80
CA GLU A 313 -30.37 17.43 14.30
C GLU A 313 -30.96 16.88 15.59
N LEU A 314 -30.56 17.51 16.71
CA LEU A 314 -31.28 17.68 17.98
C LEU A 314 -31.59 16.43 18.82
#